data_AF-Q8BGI5-F1
#
_entry.id   AF-Q8BGI5-F1
#
_cell.length_a   1.000
_cell.length_b   1.000
_cell.length_c   1.000
_cell.angle_alpha   90.00
_cell.angle_beta   90.00
_cell.angle_gamma   90.00
#
_symmetry.space_group_name_H-M   'P 1'
#
loop_
_entity.id
_entity.type
_entity.pdbx_description
1 polymer ?
#
loop_
_entity_poly.entity_id
_entity_poly.type
_entity_poly.pdbx_seq_one_letter_code
_entity_poly.pdbx_strand_id
1 'polypeptide(L)'
;MKSDASTSAAPLKGLVGPLRSSEPALALPAVSPAVHLLEEASDLLVVHLDFHAALETCERAWQSLAEEPVSGTIVEVKCSLCVVGIQALAEMDRWREALSWVLRYYQVPEKLPPKVLELCILLYSKMKEPGAVLDVASAWLQDPDNQGLPDYGSLARLHVFRLLLPSGRLSEAEELAVRSAAFSEEQRVEALQAIHLARQQHTQEHTQEHSDSQEPQKLRQEGSFSQKLLSLLMLLRRLWGSVVSHLLSQPFRKGLLAALILCLLILRFDPAAPSSLPFLYQLTQLFRRIQKATLSRLYPLALRD
;
A
#
# COMPACT_ATOMS: atom_id res chain seq x y z
N MET A 1 3.11 73.13 39.34
CA MET A 1 3.49 73.14 40.78
C MET A 1 4.31 71.88 41.02
N LYS A 2 5.63 72.02 41.19
CA LYS A 2 6.39 71.75 42.44
C LYS A 2 6.27 70.29 42.91
N SER A 3 7.28 69.47 43.19
CA SER A 3 8.75 69.56 43.35
C SER A 3 9.22 68.10 43.57
N ASP A 4 10.28 67.62 42.93
CA ASP A 4 11.63 67.35 43.47
C ASP A 4 11.74 66.80 44.91
N ALA A 5 12.47 65.68 45.05
CA ALA A 5 13.56 65.41 46.02
C ALA A 5 13.71 63.87 46.21
N SER A 6 14.79 63.20 45.81
CA SER A 6 16.21 63.29 46.25
C SER A 6 16.58 62.33 47.38
N THR A 7 17.57 61.48 47.05
CA THR A 7 18.72 61.10 47.88
C THR A 7 18.57 59.95 48.89
N SER A 8 19.29 58.85 48.63
CA SER A 8 20.44 58.48 49.48
C SER A 8 21.33 57.44 48.81
N ALA A 9 22.62 57.77 48.74
CA ALA A 9 23.71 56.91 48.28
C ALA A 9 24.42 56.29 49.48
N ALA A 10 24.83 55.03 49.34
CA ALA A 10 25.96 54.46 50.09
C ALA A 10 26.64 53.41 49.20
N PRO A 11 27.90 53.62 48.77
CA PRO A 11 28.70 52.59 48.11
C PRO A 11 29.52 51.83 49.16
N LEU A 12 29.94 50.60 48.87
CA LEU A 12 31.29 50.08 49.18
C LEU A 12 31.47 48.61 48.72
N LYS A 13 32.34 48.47 47.71
CA LYS A 13 33.38 47.45 47.53
C LYS A 13 33.00 45.95 47.62
N GLY A 14 33.11 45.31 46.44
CA GLY A 14 34.06 44.21 46.26
C GLY A 14 33.43 42.84 46.01
N LEU A 15 33.45 42.38 44.76
CA LEU A 15 34.23 41.18 44.38
C LEU A 15 34.19 40.99 42.86
N VAL A 16 35.40 40.86 42.30
CA VAL A 16 35.71 40.50 40.92
C VAL A 16 35.20 39.08 40.65
N GLY A 17 34.36 38.92 39.63
CA GLY A 17 33.95 37.64 39.06
C GLY A 17 33.72 37.79 37.55
N PRO A 18 34.12 36.83 36.70
CA PRO A 18 34.26 37.05 35.27
C PRO A 18 32.92 37.27 34.57
N LEU A 19 32.96 38.16 33.59
CA LEU A 19 31.86 38.65 32.75
C LEU A 19 31.01 37.51 32.17
N ARG A 20 29.75 37.46 32.60
CA ARG A 20 28.68 36.75 31.89
C ARG A 20 28.31 37.53 30.62
N SER A 21 28.81 37.06 29.49
CA SER A 21 28.29 37.42 28.17
C SER A 21 26.99 36.67 27.95
N SER A 22 25.87 37.34 28.18
CA SER A 22 24.52 36.84 27.95
C SER A 22 24.13 37.13 26.50
N GLU A 23 24.29 36.16 25.61
CA GLU A 23 23.59 36.17 24.33
C GLU A 23 22.49 35.11 24.41
N PRO A 24 21.19 35.49 24.32
CA PRO A 24 20.13 34.49 24.31
C PRO A 24 20.23 33.78 22.97
N ALA A 25 20.75 32.55 22.98
CA ALA A 25 20.58 31.63 21.86
C ALA A 25 19.09 31.58 21.57
N LEU A 26 18.68 32.11 20.41
CA LEU A 26 17.34 31.92 19.87
C LEU A 26 17.11 30.41 19.82
N ALA A 27 16.37 29.88 20.80
CA ALA A 27 15.98 28.48 20.82
C ALA A 27 15.20 28.23 19.54
N LEU A 28 15.73 27.38 18.67
CA LEU A 28 14.97 26.84 17.55
C LEU A 28 13.66 26.27 18.11
N PRO A 29 12.51 26.49 17.46
CA PRO A 29 11.26 25.93 17.92
C PRO A 29 11.45 24.42 18.09
N ALA A 30 11.12 23.91 19.28
CA ALA A 30 11.22 22.49 19.57
C ALA A 30 10.43 21.73 18.52
N VAL A 31 11.12 20.91 17.72
CA VAL A 31 10.50 20.08 16.69
C VAL A 31 9.60 19.07 17.40
N SER A 32 8.34 18.97 16.97
CA SER A 32 7.38 18.05 17.59
C SER A 32 7.90 16.62 17.51
N PRO A 33 7.75 15.79 18.56
CA PRO A 33 8.18 14.39 18.55
C PRO A 33 7.63 13.60 17.35
N ALA A 34 6.44 13.94 16.86
CA ALA A 34 5.86 13.29 15.68
C ALA A 34 6.65 13.53 14.38
N VAL A 35 7.29 14.70 14.24
CA VAL A 35 8.11 15.02 13.06
C VAL A 35 9.38 14.16 13.07
N HIS A 36 10.05 14.05 14.21
CA HIS A 36 11.22 13.17 14.35
C HIS A 36 10.88 11.69 14.09
N LEU A 37 9.73 11.21 14.58
CA LEU A 37 9.28 9.85 14.30
C LEU A 37 8.92 9.65 12.82
N LEU A 38 8.40 10.67 12.14
CA LEU A 38 8.16 10.61 10.69
C LEU A 38 9.47 10.52 9.90
N GLU A 39 10.51 11.26 10.28
CA GLU A 39 11.86 11.16 9.70
C GLU A 39 12.43 9.75 9.91
N GLU A 40 12.38 9.23 11.14
CA GLU A 40 12.82 7.86 11.47
C GLU A 40 12.04 6.80 10.66
N ALA A 41 10.71 6.92 10.56
CA ALA A 41 9.89 5.99 9.79
C ALA A 41 10.25 6.03 8.28
N SER A 42 10.57 7.21 7.76
CA SER A 42 10.97 7.39 6.37
C SER A 42 12.33 6.76 6.08
N ASP A 43 13.29 6.91 7.00
CA ASP A 43 14.61 6.25 6.91
C ASP A 43 14.50 4.72 7.00
N LEU A 44 13.65 4.22 7.91
CA LEU A 44 13.38 2.78 8.01
C LEU A 44 12.76 2.24 6.71
N LEU A 45 11.84 2.98 6.10
CA LEU A 45 11.18 2.61 4.85
C LEU A 45 12.14 2.61 3.65
N VAL A 46 12.95 3.68 3.49
CA VAL A 46 13.71 3.94 2.26
C VAL A 46 15.15 3.46 2.36
N VAL A 47 15.82 3.69 3.49
CA VAL A 47 17.25 3.39 3.67
C VAL A 47 17.45 1.97 4.18
N HIS A 48 16.72 1.60 5.24
CA HIS A 48 16.91 0.30 5.89
C HIS A 48 16.04 -0.81 5.30
N LEU A 49 15.01 -0.45 4.52
CA LEU A 49 14.01 -1.38 3.98
C LEU A 49 13.38 -2.25 5.09
N ASP A 50 13.28 -1.70 6.30
CA ASP A 50 12.61 -2.33 7.44
C ASP A 50 11.18 -1.83 7.51
N PHE A 51 10.34 -2.41 6.66
CA PHE A 51 8.93 -2.03 6.53
C PHE A 51 8.12 -2.26 7.80
N HIS A 52 8.49 -3.26 8.60
CA HIS A 52 7.82 -3.54 9.87
C HIS A 52 8.13 -2.42 10.87
N ALA A 53 9.41 -2.11 11.06
CA ALA A 53 9.82 -1.04 11.95
C ALA A 53 9.30 0.33 11.47
N ALA A 54 9.26 0.59 10.16
CA ALA A 54 8.68 1.81 9.60
C ALA A 54 7.20 1.95 9.96
N LEU A 55 6.41 0.86 9.84
CA LEU A 55 5.00 0.87 10.21
C LEU A 55 4.81 1.09 11.72
N GLU A 56 5.53 0.36 12.57
CA GLU A 56 5.46 0.54 14.03
C GLU A 56 5.83 1.97 14.44
N THR A 57 6.82 2.56 13.78
CA THR A 57 7.23 3.96 14.00
C THR A 57 6.15 4.94 13.60
N CYS A 58 5.43 4.69 12.50
CA CYS A 58 4.26 5.48 12.13
C CYS A 58 3.17 5.41 13.21
N GLU A 59 2.87 4.22 13.74
CA GLU A 59 1.86 4.03 14.78
C GLU A 59 2.23 4.74 16.09
N ARG A 60 3.52 4.72 16.46
CA ARG A 60 4.06 5.53 17.57
C ARG A 60 3.89 7.04 17.32
N ALA A 61 4.17 7.51 16.10
CA ALA A 61 3.99 8.92 15.75
C ALA A 61 2.52 9.36 15.84
N TRP A 62 1.58 8.48 15.45
CA TRP A 62 0.15 8.76 15.61
C TRP A 62 -0.28 8.90 17.08
N GLN A 63 0.34 8.13 17.98
CA GLN A 63 0.08 8.24 19.42
C GLN A 63 0.57 9.58 19.98
N SER A 64 1.75 10.07 19.58
CA SER A 64 2.25 11.38 20.03
C SER A 64 1.43 12.55 19.48
N LEU A 65 0.86 12.41 18.28
CA LEU A 65 -0.03 13.42 17.69
C LEU A 65 -1.37 13.58 18.42
N ALA A 66 -1.80 12.59 19.22
CA ALA A 66 -3.04 12.70 20.00
C ALA A 66 -2.93 13.74 21.12
N GLU A 67 -1.70 14.09 21.53
CA GLU A 67 -1.41 15.02 22.62
C GLU A 67 -1.14 16.46 22.13
N GLU A 68 -0.97 16.65 20.82
CA GLU A 68 -0.52 17.92 20.22
C GLU A 68 -1.70 18.79 19.73
N PRO A 69 -1.66 20.13 19.93
CA PRO A 69 -2.71 21.02 19.45
C PRO A 69 -2.71 21.13 17.93
N VAL A 70 -3.89 20.96 17.30
CA VAL A 70 -4.04 20.93 15.83
C VAL A 70 -3.44 22.20 15.20
N SER A 71 -2.34 22.02 14.48
CA SER A 71 -1.65 23.04 13.69
C SER A 71 -1.54 22.57 12.23
N GLY A 72 -1.27 23.50 11.30
CA GLY A 72 -1.08 23.16 9.88
C GLY A 72 0.01 22.09 9.67
N THR A 73 1.10 22.19 10.41
CA THR A 73 2.20 21.20 10.40
C THR A 73 1.73 19.80 10.81
N ILE A 74 0.84 19.69 11.79
CA ILE A 74 0.30 18.38 12.20
C ILE A 74 -0.51 17.73 11.08
N VAL A 75 -1.27 18.50 10.30
CA VAL A 75 -2.04 17.97 9.17
C VAL A 75 -1.10 17.37 8.10
N GLU A 76 -0.01 18.07 7.78
CA GLU A 76 1.01 17.58 6.84
C GLU A 76 1.73 16.32 7.36
N VAL A 77 2.08 16.29 8.65
CA VAL A 77 2.69 15.13 9.30
C VAL A 77 1.73 13.93 9.26
N LYS A 78 0.45 14.10 9.58
CA LYS A 78 -0.58 13.04 9.48
C LYS A 78 -0.70 12.49 8.07
N CYS A 79 -0.71 13.36 7.06
CA CYS A 79 -0.73 12.94 5.66
C CYS A 79 0.51 12.11 5.30
N SER A 80 1.70 12.59 5.68
CA SER A 80 2.97 11.93 5.40
C SER A 80 3.09 10.57 6.10
N LEU A 81 2.67 10.47 7.36
CA LEU A 81 2.61 9.20 8.10
C LEU A 81 1.70 8.18 7.41
N CYS A 82 0.56 8.61 6.86
CA CYS A 82 -0.28 7.71 6.10
C CYS A 82 0.40 7.20 4.82
N VAL A 83 1.13 8.06 4.10
CA VAL A 83 1.86 7.65 2.90
C VAL A 83 2.91 6.58 3.23
N VAL A 84 3.74 6.85 4.26
CA VAL A 84 4.78 5.91 4.72
C VAL A 84 4.15 4.59 5.19
N GLY A 85 3.09 4.65 6.00
CA GLY A 85 2.41 3.45 6.50
C GLY A 85 1.72 2.62 5.41
N ILE A 86 1.07 3.26 4.44
CA ILE A 86 0.48 2.55 3.27
C ILE A 86 1.59 1.87 2.47
N GLN A 87 2.71 2.55 2.22
CA GLN A 87 3.82 1.96 1.48
C GLN A 87 4.43 0.78 2.24
N ALA A 88 4.67 0.90 3.55
CA ALA A 88 5.14 -0.20 4.38
C ALA A 88 4.19 -1.42 4.33
N LEU A 89 2.88 -1.20 4.44
CA LEU A 89 1.88 -2.26 4.30
C LEU A 89 1.91 -2.91 2.91
N ALA A 90 2.09 -2.13 1.85
CA ALA A 90 2.19 -2.64 0.49
C ALA A 90 3.44 -3.51 0.29
N GLU A 91 4.61 -3.06 0.76
CA GLU A 91 5.87 -3.80 0.66
C GLU A 91 5.87 -5.11 1.49
N MET A 92 5.09 -5.16 2.57
CA MET A 92 4.87 -6.38 3.37
C MET A 92 3.81 -7.34 2.80
N ASP A 93 3.27 -7.10 1.60
CA ASP A 93 2.12 -7.82 1.01
C ASP A 93 0.84 -7.79 1.90
N ARG A 94 0.75 -6.77 2.76
CA ARG A 94 -0.38 -6.48 3.67
C ARG A 94 -1.27 -5.37 3.14
N TRP A 95 -1.24 -5.12 1.83
CA TRP A 95 -1.95 -4.03 1.16
C TRP A 95 -3.46 -4.02 1.42
N ARG A 96 -4.09 -5.17 1.69
CA ARG A 96 -5.53 -5.26 2.01
C ARG A 96 -5.90 -4.53 3.31
N GLU A 97 -4.92 -4.38 4.21
CA GLU A 97 -5.09 -3.68 5.49
C GLU A 97 -4.93 -2.16 5.33
N ALA A 98 -4.40 -1.66 4.21
CA ALA A 98 -4.05 -0.25 4.05
C ALA A 98 -5.26 0.68 4.27
N LEU A 99 -6.41 0.38 3.66
CA LEU A 99 -7.59 1.23 3.81
C LEU A 99 -8.13 1.23 5.25
N SER A 100 -8.26 0.06 5.88
CA SER A 100 -8.76 -0.05 7.26
C SER A 100 -7.78 0.53 8.27
N TRP A 101 -6.48 0.44 8.01
CA TRP A 101 -5.43 1.06 8.82
C TRP A 101 -5.50 2.59 8.75
N VAL A 102 -5.66 3.18 7.56
CA VAL A 102 -5.84 4.64 7.40
C VAL A 102 -7.13 5.11 8.09
N LEU A 103 -8.24 4.42 7.85
CA LEU A 103 -9.54 4.80 8.42
C LEU A 103 -9.58 4.71 9.94
N ARG A 104 -8.70 3.93 10.58
CA ARG A 104 -8.54 3.94 12.04
C ARG A 104 -8.19 5.32 12.59
N TYR A 105 -7.42 6.11 11.84
CA TYR A 105 -6.93 7.42 12.31
C TYR A 105 -7.83 8.59 11.91
N TYR A 106 -8.38 8.57 10.70
CA TYR A 106 -9.30 9.63 10.24
C TYR A 106 -10.76 9.40 10.64
N GLN A 107 -11.14 8.14 10.89
CA GLN A 107 -12.48 7.64 11.24
C GLN A 107 -13.55 7.83 10.16
N VAL A 108 -13.53 8.97 9.47
CA VAL A 108 -14.53 9.43 8.51
C VAL A 108 -13.89 9.47 7.11
N PRO A 109 -14.38 8.71 6.13
CA PRO A 109 -13.76 8.63 4.79
C PRO A 109 -13.74 9.98 4.06
N GLU A 110 -14.72 10.83 4.30
CA GLU A 110 -14.86 12.17 3.71
C GLU A 110 -13.75 13.14 4.15
N LYS A 111 -13.10 12.87 5.30
CA LYS A 111 -12.02 13.70 5.86
C LYS A 111 -10.61 13.21 5.51
N LEU A 112 -10.50 12.22 4.62
CA LEU A 112 -9.21 11.76 4.12
C LEU A 112 -8.53 12.86 3.28
N PRO A 113 -7.22 13.10 3.47
CA PRO A 113 -6.47 13.98 2.58
C PRO A 113 -6.50 13.45 1.14
N PRO A 114 -6.62 14.33 0.13
CA PRO A 114 -6.70 13.92 -1.27
C PRO A 114 -5.58 12.96 -1.69
N LYS A 115 -4.36 13.22 -1.22
CA LYS A 115 -3.18 12.42 -1.52
C LYS A 115 -3.25 10.99 -0.97
N VAL A 116 -3.83 10.83 0.22
CA VAL A 116 -4.00 9.52 0.86
C VAL A 116 -5.05 8.71 0.10
N LEU A 117 -6.16 9.33 -0.28
CA LEU A 117 -7.20 8.68 -1.08
C LEU A 117 -6.67 8.27 -2.47
N GLU A 118 -5.94 9.16 -3.15
CA GLU A 118 -5.28 8.87 -4.43
C GLU A 118 -4.43 7.60 -4.32
N LEU A 119 -3.58 7.52 -3.30
CA LEU A 119 -2.69 6.39 -3.07
C LEU A 119 -3.47 5.09 -2.81
N CYS A 120 -4.54 5.13 -2.01
CA CYS A 120 -5.42 3.99 -1.82
C CYS A 120 -6.05 3.53 -3.15
N ILE A 121 -6.59 4.45 -3.96
CA ILE A 121 -7.18 4.10 -5.26
C ILE A 121 -6.16 3.43 -6.17
N LEU A 122 -4.96 3.99 -6.27
CA LEU A 122 -3.88 3.43 -7.08
C LEU A 122 -3.45 2.04 -6.60
N LEU A 123 -3.31 1.85 -5.29
CA LEU A 123 -2.93 0.56 -4.69
C LEU A 123 -3.98 -0.52 -5.00
N TYR A 124 -5.25 -0.29 -4.68
CA TYR A 124 -6.30 -1.29 -4.89
C TYR A 124 -6.56 -1.56 -6.38
N SER A 125 -6.43 -0.55 -7.24
CA SER A 125 -6.49 -0.73 -8.69
C SER A 125 -5.32 -1.57 -9.22
N LYS A 126 -4.08 -1.33 -8.74
CA LYS A 126 -2.89 -2.12 -9.08
C LYS A 126 -3.07 -3.59 -8.66
N MET A 127 -3.66 -3.82 -7.49
CA MET A 127 -3.92 -5.15 -6.95
C MET A 127 -5.20 -5.81 -7.50
N LYS A 128 -5.86 -5.19 -8.48
CA LYS A 128 -7.06 -5.70 -9.16
C LYS A 128 -8.25 -5.95 -8.23
N GLU A 129 -8.31 -5.25 -7.10
CA GLU A 129 -9.46 -5.24 -6.18
C GLU A 129 -9.98 -3.79 -5.98
N PRO A 130 -10.28 -3.02 -7.05
CA PRO A 130 -10.70 -1.62 -6.93
C PRO A 130 -12.02 -1.44 -6.16
N GLY A 131 -12.88 -2.48 -6.13
CA GLY A 131 -14.15 -2.43 -5.41
C GLY A 131 -14.02 -2.15 -3.91
N ALA A 132 -12.89 -2.48 -3.30
CA ALA A 132 -12.68 -2.30 -1.85
C ALA A 132 -12.53 -0.82 -1.43
N VAL A 133 -12.18 0.08 -2.35
CA VAL A 133 -12.06 1.53 -2.09
C VAL A 133 -13.20 2.34 -2.70
N LEU A 134 -14.14 1.68 -3.39
CA LEU A 134 -15.20 2.35 -4.13
C LEU A 134 -16.10 3.19 -3.22
N ASP A 135 -16.62 2.60 -2.14
CA ASP A 135 -17.54 3.30 -1.23
C ASP A 135 -16.86 4.51 -0.54
N VAL A 136 -15.58 4.35 -0.16
CA VAL A 136 -14.78 5.44 0.44
C VAL A 136 -14.55 6.57 -0.56
N ALA A 137 -14.19 6.25 -1.80
CA ALA A 137 -13.98 7.26 -2.84
C ALA A 137 -15.29 7.96 -3.22
N SER A 138 -16.41 7.22 -3.28
CA SER A 138 -17.74 7.78 -3.54
C SER A 138 -18.19 8.72 -2.43
N ALA A 139 -18.03 8.34 -1.16
CA ALA A 139 -18.35 9.20 -0.02
C ALA A 139 -17.53 10.50 -0.06
N TRP A 140 -16.23 10.40 -0.29
CA TRP A 140 -15.34 11.55 -0.41
C TRP A 140 -15.75 12.51 -1.54
N LEU A 141 -16.13 11.98 -2.71
CA LEU A 141 -16.55 12.80 -3.86
C LEU A 141 -17.94 13.44 -3.70
N GLN A 142 -18.81 12.84 -2.89
CA GLN A 142 -20.16 13.35 -2.61
C GLN A 142 -20.16 14.44 -1.53
N ASP A 143 -19.14 14.49 -0.67
CA ASP A 143 -19.03 15.50 0.37
C ASP A 143 -18.83 16.91 -0.24
N PRO A 144 -19.69 17.90 0.11
CA PRO A 144 -19.60 19.25 -0.44
C PRO A 144 -18.33 20.00 -0.04
N ASP A 145 -17.71 19.68 1.10
CA ASP A 145 -16.48 20.32 1.57
C ASP A 145 -15.30 19.99 0.62
N ASN A 146 -15.36 18.85 -0.05
CA ASN A 146 -14.29 18.38 -0.94
C ASN A 146 -14.39 18.95 -2.37
N GLN A 147 -15.56 19.41 -2.80
CA GLN A 147 -15.79 19.88 -4.18
C GLN A 147 -15.01 21.15 -4.55
N GLY A 148 -14.61 21.93 -3.55
CA GLY A 148 -13.79 23.13 -3.73
C GLY A 148 -12.28 22.88 -3.74
N LEU A 149 -11.83 21.64 -3.50
CA LEU A 149 -10.41 21.32 -3.42
C LEU A 149 -9.76 21.28 -4.82
N PRO A 150 -8.52 21.75 -4.97
CA PRO A 150 -7.81 21.72 -6.26
C PRO A 150 -7.64 20.29 -6.82
N ASP A 151 -7.54 19.29 -5.93
CA ASP A 151 -7.39 17.88 -6.28
C ASP A 151 -8.71 17.15 -6.58
N TYR A 152 -9.87 17.83 -6.44
CA TYR A 152 -11.16 17.16 -6.64
C TYR A 152 -11.30 16.65 -8.08
N GLY A 153 -10.93 17.45 -9.08
CA GLY A 153 -11.02 17.07 -10.50
C GLY A 153 -10.13 15.88 -10.85
N SER A 154 -8.91 15.83 -10.31
CA SER A 154 -7.97 14.71 -10.53
C SER A 154 -8.46 13.43 -9.86
N LEU A 155 -9.00 13.50 -8.64
CA LEU A 155 -9.61 12.37 -7.93
C LEU A 155 -10.90 11.88 -8.60
N ALA A 156 -11.77 12.78 -9.07
CA ALA A 156 -12.96 12.43 -9.82
C ALA A 156 -12.59 11.69 -11.12
N ARG A 157 -11.58 12.18 -11.84
CA ARG A 157 -11.01 11.48 -13.00
C ARG A 157 -10.52 10.09 -12.62
N LEU A 158 -9.71 9.99 -11.58
CA LEU A 158 -9.16 8.72 -11.11
C LEU A 158 -10.27 7.73 -10.75
N HIS A 159 -11.33 8.18 -10.08
CA HIS A 159 -12.50 7.39 -9.70
C HIS A 159 -13.22 6.82 -10.93
N VAL A 160 -13.47 7.63 -11.96
CA VAL A 160 -14.07 7.16 -13.23
C VAL A 160 -13.22 6.07 -13.87
N PHE A 161 -11.94 6.34 -14.09
CA PHE A 161 -11.08 5.45 -14.88
C PHE A 161 -10.57 4.22 -14.14
N ARG A 162 -10.38 4.29 -12.82
CA ARG A 162 -9.79 3.20 -12.02
C ARG A 162 -10.81 2.37 -11.26
N LEU A 163 -11.99 2.93 -10.95
CA LEU A 163 -13.00 2.28 -10.13
C LEU A 163 -14.28 2.00 -10.93
N LEU A 164 -14.93 3.04 -11.48
CA LEU A 164 -16.25 2.89 -12.11
C LEU A 164 -16.22 2.13 -13.43
N LEU A 165 -15.34 2.51 -14.37
CA LEU A 165 -15.22 1.83 -15.67
C LEU A 165 -14.84 0.35 -15.51
N PRO A 166 -13.80 -0.04 -14.73
CA PRO A 166 -13.47 -1.46 -14.55
C PRO A 166 -14.55 -2.27 -13.83
N SER A 167 -15.41 -1.62 -13.03
CA SER A 167 -16.52 -2.28 -12.32
C SER A 167 -17.82 -2.34 -13.13
N GLY A 168 -17.84 -1.82 -14.37
CA GLY A 168 -19.03 -1.78 -15.21
C GLY A 168 -20.10 -0.77 -14.77
N ARG A 169 -19.79 0.14 -13.84
CA ARG A 169 -20.72 1.16 -13.31
C ARG A 169 -20.81 2.37 -14.24
N LEU A 170 -21.23 2.14 -15.47
CA LEU A 170 -21.19 3.14 -16.55
C LEU A 170 -22.12 4.33 -16.29
N SER A 171 -23.29 4.10 -15.68
CA SER A 171 -24.24 5.18 -15.37
C SER A 171 -23.70 6.14 -14.30
N GLU A 172 -23.09 5.61 -13.24
CA GLU A 172 -22.43 6.41 -12.20
C GLU A 172 -21.23 7.20 -12.80
N ALA A 173 -20.49 6.59 -13.73
CA ALA A 173 -19.38 7.25 -14.41
C ALA A 173 -19.85 8.42 -15.29
N GLU A 174 -20.94 8.22 -16.04
CA GLU A 174 -21.54 9.24 -16.90
C GLU A 174 -22.10 10.40 -16.08
N GLU A 175 -22.80 10.10 -14.99
CA GLU A 175 -23.31 11.12 -14.07
C GLU A 175 -22.17 11.98 -13.49
N LEU A 176 -21.09 11.36 -13.02
CA LEU A 176 -19.95 12.07 -12.46
C LEU A 176 -19.24 12.95 -13.51
N ALA A 177 -19.05 12.43 -14.73
CA ALA A 177 -18.41 13.17 -15.82
C ALA A 177 -19.23 14.40 -16.27
N VAL A 178 -20.56 14.29 -16.28
CA VAL A 178 -21.46 15.39 -16.66
C VAL A 178 -21.63 16.41 -15.53
N ARG A 179 -21.82 15.95 -14.28
CA ARG A 179 -22.16 16.82 -13.14
C ARG A 179 -20.96 17.54 -12.54
N SER A 180 -19.76 16.95 -12.57
CA SER A 180 -18.61 17.53 -11.92
C SER A 180 -18.10 18.75 -12.69
N ALA A 181 -18.21 19.93 -12.04
CA ALA A 181 -17.70 21.19 -12.55
C ALA A 181 -16.16 21.24 -12.56
N ALA A 182 -15.49 20.34 -11.83
CA ALA A 182 -14.04 20.30 -11.70
C ALA A 182 -13.34 19.64 -12.90
N PHE A 183 -14.07 18.92 -13.76
CA PHE A 183 -13.49 18.41 -15.01
C PHE A 183 -13.21 19.56 -15.97
N SER A 184 -11.99 19.62 -16.50
CA SER A 184 -11.74 20.42 -17.71
C SER A 184 -12.53 19.85 -18.88
N GLU A 185 -12.79 20.66 -19.91
CA GLU A 185 -13.55 20.21 -21.07
C GLU A 185 -12.87 19.01 -21.76
N GLU A 186 -11.54 19.02 -21.84
CA GLU A 186 -10.74 17.90 -22.35
C GLU A 186 -10.95 16.63 -21.52
N GLN A 187 -10.92 16.73 -20.19
CA GLN A 187 -11.12 15.59 -19.30
C GLN A 187 -12.55 15.05 -19.37
N ARG A 188 -13.54 15.92 -19.52
CA ARG A 188 -14.96 15.54 -19.69
C ARG A 188 -15.14 14.76 -20.98
N VAL A 189 -14.62 15.28 -22.10
CA VAL A 189 -14.69 14.60 -23.40
C VAL A 189 -14.00 13.23 -23.34
N GLU A 190 -12.81 13.16 -22.75
CA GLU A 190 -12.08 11.90 -22.58
C GLU A 190 -12.87 10.87 -21.76
N ALA A 191 -13.45 11.30 -20.62
CA ALA A 191 -14.26 10.43 -19.77
C ALA A 191 -15.50 9.91 -20.52
N LEU A 192 -16.24 10.78 -21.20
CA LEU A 192 -17.43 10.39 -21.97
C LEU A 192 -17.10 9.46 -23.13
N GLN A 193 -15.98 9.68 -23.83
CA GLN A 193 -15.51 8.77 -24.87
C GLN A 193 -15.16 7.39 -24.30
N ALA A 194 -14.45 7.33 -23.18
CA ALA A 194 -14.11 6.07 -22.52
C ALA A 194 -15.37 5.31 -22.04
N ILE A 195 -16.36 6.02 -21.50
CA ILE A 195 -17.66 5.44 -21.11
C ILE A 195 -18.40 4.89 -22.33
N HIS A 196 -18.40 5.62 -23.45
CA HIS A 196 -19.02 5.16 -24.69
C HIS A 196 -18.36 3.88 -25.22
N LEU A 197 -17.02 3.83 -25.25
CA LEU A 197 -16.25 2.65 -25.65
C LEU A 197 -16.54 1.45 -24.73
N ALA A 198 -16.57 1.65 -23.41
CA ALA A 198 -16.90 0.59 -22.46
C ALA A 198 -18.33 0.06 -22.64
N ARG A 199 -19.30 0.94 -22.97
CA ARG A 199 -20.69 0.57 -23.27
C ARG A 199 -20.79 -0.27 -24.55
N GLN A 200 -20.02 0.08 -25.58
CA GLN A 200 -19.96 -0.71 -26.82
C GLN A 200 -19.37 -2.11 -26.58
N GLN A 201 -18.27 -2.21 -25.83
CA GLN A 201 -17.64 -3.50 -25.49
C GLN A 201 -18.61 -4.41 -24.74
N HIS A 202 -19.29 -3.90 -23.72
CA HIS A 202 -20.29 -4.68 -22.98
C HIS A 202 -21.44 -5.14 -23.90
N THR A 203 -21.90 -4.30 -24.83
CA THR A 203 -22.97 -4.68 -25.77
C THR A 203 -22.51 -5.77 -26.76
N GLN A 204 -21.25 -5.73 -27.21
CA GLN A 204 -20.67 -6.74 -28.08
C GLN A 204 -20.54 -8.10 -27.37
N GLU A 205 -20.08 -8.12 -26.12
CA GLU A 205 -19.98 -9.35 -25.32
C GLU A 205 -21.35 -10.04 -25.15
N HIS A 206 -22.40 -9.27 -24.81
CA HIS A 206 -23.77 -9.80 -24.70
C HIS A 206 -24.34 -10.28 -26.05
N THR A 207 -24.02 -9.60 -27.15
CA THR A 207 -24.51 -10.00 -28.49
C THR A 207 -23.81 -11.27 -28.99
N GLN A 208 -22.51 -11.42 -28.68
CA GLN A 208 -21.72 -12.60 -29.04
C GLN A 208 -22.19 -13.85 -28.29
N GLU A 209 -22.59 -13.73 -27.02
CA GLU A 209 -23.12 -14.84 -26.23
C GLU A 209 -24.52 -15.29 -26.68
N HIS A 210 -25.33 -14.36 -27.21
CA HIS A 210 -26.69 -14.66 -27.69
C HIS A 210 -26.79 -15.15 -29.13
N SER A 211 -25.89 -14.73 -30.03
CA SER A 211 -25.94 -15.15 -31.45
C SER A 211 -25.46 -16.58 -31.70
N ASP A 212 -24.91 -17.21 -30.68
CA ASP A 212 -24.18 -18.48 -30.80
C ASP A 212 -25.02 -19.65 -30.20
N SER A 213 -26.30 -19.38 -29.85
CA SER A 213 -27.23 -20.30 -29.17
C SER A 213 -28.24 -21.03 -30.09
N GLN A 214 -28.02 -21.05 -31.41
CA GLN A 214 -28.76 -21.88 -32.37
C GLN A 214 -27.81 -22.80 -33.16
N GLU A 215 -27.19 -23.79 -32.52
CA GLU A 215 -26.74 -25.03 -33.16
C GLU A 215 -26.49 -26.11 -32.08
N PRO A 216 -26.81 -27.38 -32.35
CA PRO A 216 -27.00 -28.40 -31.32
C PRO A 216 -25.66 -28.89 -30.75
N GLN A 217 -25.61 -28.99 -29.41
CA GLN A 217 -24.90 -30.03 -28.65
C GLN A 217 -23.70 -30.69 -29.35
N LYS A 218 -22.48 -30.12 -29.22
CA LYS A 218 -21.25 -30.94 -29.02
C LYS A 218 -19.93 -30.24 -28.70
N LEU A 219 -19.82 -28.90 -28.71
CA LEU A 219 -18.51 -28.23 -28.54
C LEU A 219 -18.47 -27.04 -27.55
N ARG A 220 -19.52 -26.85 -26.75
CA ARG A 220 -19.72 -25.64 -25.90
C ARG A 220 -19.35 -25.78 -24.42
N GLN A 221 -18.55 -26.77 -24.04
CA GLN A 221 -18.13 -26.97 -22.65
C GLN A 221 -16.78 -26.30 -22.28
N GLU A 222 -16.00 -25.83 -23.26
CA GLU A 222 -14.63 -25.35 -22.99
C GLU A 222 -14.54 -23.91 -22.43
N GLY A 223 -15.52 -23.04 -22.68
CA GLY A 223 -15.54 -21.67 -22.13
C GLY A 223 -15.98 -21.57 -20.67
N SER A 224 -17.00 -22.36 -20.28
CA SER A 224 -17.48 -22.42 -18.89
C SER A 224 -16.48 -23.10 -17.96
N PHE A 225 -15.76 -24.11 -18.47
CA PHE A 225 -14.75 -24.82 -17.70
C PHE A 225 -13.54 -23.94 -17.39
N SER A 226 -13.14 -23.09 -18.34
CA SER A 226 -12.01 -22.17 -18.17
C SER A 226 -12.31 -21.07 -17.14
N GLN A 227 -13.51 -20.47 -17.15
CA GLN A 227 -13.91 -19.46 -16.15
C GLN A 227 -14.06 -20.06 -14.75
N LYS A 228 -14.67 -21.24 -14.62
CA LYS A 228 -14.76 -21.94 -13.33
C LYS A 228 -13.38 -22.35 -12.82
N LEU A 229 -12.50 -22.90 -13.67
CA LEU A 229 -11.11 -23.19 -13.30
C LEU A 229 -10.34 -21.93 -12.92
N LEU A 230 -10.50 -20.81 -13.63
CA LEU A 230 -9.87 -19.54 -13.26
C LEU A 230 -10.34 -19.05 -11.89
N SER A 231 -11.65 -19.10 -11.63
CA SER A 231 -12.21 -18.76 -10.31
C SER A 231 -11.69 -19.68 -9.20
N LEU A 232 -11.56 -20.98 -9.50
CA LEU A 232 -11.06 -21.99 -8.56
C LEU A 232 -9.56 -21.84 -8.31
N LEU A 233 -8.77 -21.52 -9.35
CA LEU A 233 -7.34 -21.20 -9.26
C LEU A 233 -7.10 -19.88 -8.52
N MET A 234 -7.95 -18.87 -8.70
CA MET A 234 -7.90 -17.62 -7.94
C MET A 234 -8.20 -17.87 -6.46
N LEU A 235 -9.20 -18.70 -6.14
CA LEU A 235 -9.48 -19.15 -4.78
C LEU A 235 -8.30 -19.94 -4.21
N LEU A 236 -7.72 -20.86 -4.98
CA LEU A 236 -6.56 -21.64 -4.58
C LEU A 236 -5.36 -20.73 -4.29
N ARG A 237 -5.12 -19.71 -5.14
CA ARG A 237 -4.05 -18.74 -4.97
C ARG A 237 -4.28 -17.84 -3.74
N ARG A 238 -5.53 -17.46 -3.47
CA ARG A 238 -5.90 -16.67 -2.29
C ARG A 238 -5.73 -17.48 -1.01
N LEU A 239 -6.15 -18.75 -1.02
CA LEU A 239 -5.95 -19.69 0.07
C LEU A 239 -4.46 -19.99 0.27
N TRP A 240 -3.69 -20.16 -0.81
CA TRP A 240 -2.25 -20.38 -0.76
C TRP A 240 -1.51 -19.17 -0.19
N GLY A 241 -1.87 -17.95 -0.61
CA GLY A 241 -1.32 -16.71 -0.04
C GLY A 241 -1.60 -16.58 1.45
N SER A 242 -2.82 -16.92 1.89
CA SER A 242 -3.18 -16.92 3.31
C SER A 242 -2.46 -18.00 4.12
N VAL A 243 -2.31 -19.22 3.58
CA VAL A 243 -1.63 -20.32 4.27
C VAL A 243 -0.13 -20.05 4.34
N VAL A 244 0.48 -19.55 3.26
CA VAL A 244 1.90 -19.19 3.21
C VAL A 244 2.20 -18.01 4.14
N SER A 245 1.36 -16.98 4.19
CA SER A 245 1.55 -15.87 5.13
C SER A 245 1.39 -16.33 6.58
N HIS A 246 0.44 -17.24 6.86
CA HIS A 246 0.23 -17.77 8.21
C HIS A 246 1.34 -18.73 8.65
N LEU A 247 1.93 -19.50 7.73
CA LEU A 247 3.07 -20.38 7.96
C LEU A 247 4.40 -19.60 8.05
N LEU A 248 4.56 -18.52 7.29
CA LEU A 248 5.75 -17.66 7.32
C LEU A 248 5.77 -16.72 8.54
N SER A 249 4.60 -16.35 9.06
CA SER A 249 4.44 -15.53 10.28
C SER A 249 4.43 -16.34 11.56
N GLN A 250 4.16 -17.65 11.52
CA GLN A 250 4.33 -18.50 12.70
C GLN A 250 5.81 -18.65 13.08
N PRO A 251 6.15 -18.67 14.39
CA PRO A 251 7.53 -18.78 14.89
C PRO A 251 8.11 -20.20 14.72
N PHE A 252 7.52 -21.01 13.83
CA PHE A 252 7.99 -22.36 13.56
C PHE A 252 9.20 -22.40 12.63
N ARG A 253 9.73 -21.26 12.14
CA ARG A 253 10.96 -21.25 11.31
C ARG A 253 12.13 -21.98 11.98
N LYS A 254 12.30 -21.81 13.30
CA LYS A 254 13.35 -22.51 14.07
C LYS A 254 13.03 -23.99 14.26
N GLY A 255 11.76 -24.33 14.54
CA GLY A 255 11.30 -25.71 14.72
C GLY A 255 11.33 -26.53 13.43
N LEU A 256 10.92 -25.94 12.31
CA LEU A 256 10.96 -26.54 10.97
C LEU A 256 12.40 -26.75 10.53
N LEU A 257 13.27 -25.74 10.67
CA LEU A 257 14.70 -25.89 10.39
C LEU A 257 15.32 -26.99 11.27
N ALA A 258 15.01 -27.03 12.57
CA ALA A 258 15.47 -28.07 13.46
C ALA A 258 14.97 -29.46 13.05
N ALA A 259 13.69 -29.61 12.67
CA ALA A 259 13.13 -30.87 12.19
C ALA A 259 13.72 -31.31 10.84
N LEU A 260 13.98 -30.37 9.93
CA LEU A 260 14.57 -30.63 8.61
C LEU A 260 16.06 -31.02 8.76
N ILE A 261 16.79 -30.33 9.63
CA ILE A 261 18.17 -30.69 10.04
C ILE A 261 18.16 -32.08 10.71
N LEU A 262 17.25 -32.35 11.65
CA LEU A 262 17.13 -33.65 12.31
C LEU A 262 16.81 -34.77 11.30
N CYS A 263 15.91 -34.52 10.34
CA CYS A 263 15.59 -35.47 9.27
C CYS A 263 16.82 -35.74 8.38
N LEU A 264 17.56 -34.70 7.98
CA LEU A 264 18.82 -34.82 7.23
C LEU A 264 19.92 -35.52 8.03
N LEU A 265 19.98 -35.31 9.34
CA LEU A 265 20.89 -36.00 10.25
C LEU A 265 20.52 -37.48 10.35
N ILE A 266 19.24 -37.84 10.55
CA ILE A 266 18.79 -39.25 10.56
C ILE A 266 19.10 -39.92 9.21
N LEU A 267 18.87 -39.23 8.09
CA LEU A 267 19.20 -39.69 6.74
C LEU A 267 20.71 -39.83 6.48
N ARG A 268 21.57 -39.10 7.21
CA ARG A 268 23.04 -39.18 7.07
C ARG A 268 23.73 -40.09 8.08
N PHE A 269 23.16 -40.23 9.27
CA PHE A 269 23.73 -40.98 10.38
C PHE A 269 23.18 -42.40 10.50
N ASP A 270 22.23 -42.81 9.65
CA ASP A 270 21.85 -44.21 9.49
C ASP A 270 22.69 -44.86 8.36
N PRO A 271 23.80 -45.56 8.68
CA PRO A 271 24.64 -46.23 7.70
C PRO A 271 24.04 -47.60 7.30
N ALA A 272 22.83 -47.93 7.78
CA ALA A 272 22.19 -49.22 7.66
C ALA A 272 20.79 -49.16 7.00
N ALA A 273 20.47 -48.09 6.25
CA ALA A 273 19.28 -48.03 5.41
C ALA A 273 19.60 -48.32 3.92
N PRO A 274 19.85 -49.58 3.52
CA PRO A 274 19.76 -49.95 2.12
C PRO A 274 18.27 -49.89 1.73
N SER A 275 17.98 -49.40 0.54
CA SER A 275 16.83 -49.84 -0.27
C SER A 275 15.38 -49.39 0.01
N SER A 276 15.07 -48.31 0.76
CA SER A 276 13.64 -47.93 0.99
C SER A 276 13.13 -46.59 0.44
N LEU A 277 13.93 -45.74 -0.20
CA LEU A 277 13.40 -44.47 -0.75
C LEU A 277 13.74 -44.27 -2.24
N PRO A 278 13.19 -45.10 -3.16
CA PRO A 278 13.27 -44.86 -4.60
C PRO A 278 12.75 -43.46 -4.97
N PHE A 279 11.85 -42.89 -4.15
CA PHE A 279 11.32 -41.55 -4.31
C PHE A 279 12.36 -40.43 -4.17
N LEU A 280 13.28 -40.51 -3.18
CA LEU A 280 14.31 -39.48 -3.01
C LEU A 280 15.38 -39.56 -4.10
N TYR A 281 15.72 -40.77 -4.55
CA TYR A 281 16.60 -40.96 -5.70
C TYR A 281 15.95 -40.45 -6.99
N GLN A 282 14.65 -40.70 -7.19
CA GLN A 282 13.90 -40.15 -8.32
C GLN A 282 13.81 -38.62 -8.26
N LEU A 283 13.57 -38.02 -7.07
CA LEU A 283 13.55 -36.57 -6.89
C LEU A 283 14.90 -35.92 -7.19
N THR A 284 15.99 -36.49 -6.71
CA THR A 284 17.34 -35.98 -7.00
C THR A 284 17.71 -36.16 -8.48
N GLN A 285 17.22 -37.20 -9.14
CA GLN A 285 17.37 -37.40 -10.59
C GLN A 285 16.52 -36.40 -11.40
N LEU A 286 15.29 -36.11 -10.96
CA LEU A 286 14.42 -35.09 -11.52
C LEU A 286 15.03 -33.70 -11.38
N PHE A 287 15.54 -33.36 -10.20
CA PHE A 287 16.22 -32.09 -9.95
C PHE A 287 17.45 -31.94 -10.84
N ARG A 288 18.29 -32.99 -10.97
CA ARG A 288 19.43 -32.99 -11.90
C ARG A 288 19.02 -32.86 -13.37
N ARG A 289 17.90 -33.47 -13.80
CA ARG A 289 17.38 -33.33 -15.17
C ARG A 289 16.88 -31.92 -15.43
N ILE A 290 16.14 -31.33 -14.49
CA ILE A 290 15.66 -29.95 -14.58
C ILE A 290 16.84 -29.00 -14.63
N GLN A 291 17.80 -29.14 -13.72
CA GLN A 291 19.00 -28.31 -13.65
C GLN A 291 19.86 -28.43 -14.93
N LYS A 292 20.00 -29.63 -15.51
CA LYS A 292 20.65 -29.80 -16.81
C LYS A 292 19.87 -29.16 -17.95
N ALA A 293 18.54 -29.17 -17.92
CA ALA A 293 17.68 -28.59 -18.96
C ALA A 293 17.59 -27.05 -18.89
N THR A 294 17.64 -26.47 -17.69
CA THR A 294 17.71 -25.01 -17.50
C THR A 294 19.11 -24.47 -17.76
N LEU A 295 20.17 -25.18 -17.32
CA LEU A 295 21.54 -24.76 -17.61
C LEU A 295 21.93 -24.98 -19.08
N SER A 296 21.43 -26.02 -19.75
CA SER A 296 21.71 -26.23 -21.19
C SER A 296 21.05 -25.19 -22.09
N ARG A 297 19.94 -24.57 -21.66
CA ARG A 297 19.32 -23.41 -22.34
C ARG A 297 20.06 -22.10 -22.12
N LEU A 298 20.96 -22.02 -21.14
CA LEU A 298 21.70 -20.82 -20.77
C LEU A 298 23.18 -20.87 -21.18
N TYR A 299 23.65 -21.95 -21.83
CA TYR A 299 25.06 -22.17 -22.16
C TYR A 299 25.47 -22.39 -23.64
N PRO A 300 24.63 -22.32 -24.71
CA PRO A 300 25.17 -22.42 -26.07
C PRO A 300 25.62 -21.03 -26.55
N LEU A 301 26.60 -20.41 -25.87
CA LEU A 301 27.17 -19.11 -26.24
C LEU A 301 28.61 -18.97 -25.72
N ALA A 302 29.45 -20.00 -25.89
CA ALA A 302 30.90 -19.87 -25.79
C ALA A 302 31.60 -21.06 -26.45
N LEU A 303 32.69 -20.78 -27.18
CA LEU A 303 33.58 -21.68 -27.93
C LEU A 303 33.12 -22.11 -29.34
N ARG A 304 33.31 -21.16 -30.25
CA ARG A 304 33.68 -21.38 -31.65
C ARG A 304 35.20 -21.25 -31.70
N ASP A 305 35.90 -22.36 -31.95
CA ASP A 305 37.16 -22.54 -32.69
C ASP A 305 37.50 -24.03 -32.72
#